data_AF-A0A9N9BRK1-F1
#
_entry.id   AF-A0A9N9BRK1-F1
#
_cell.length_a   1.000
_cell.length_b   1.000
_cell.length_c   1.000
_cell.angle_alpha   90.00
_cell.angle_beta   90.00
_cell.angle_gamma   90.00
#
_symmetry.space_group_name_H-M   'P 1'
#
loop_
_entity.id
_entity.type
_entity.pdbx_description
1 polymer ?
#
loop_
_entity_poly.entity_id
_entity_poly.type
_entity_poly.pdbx_seq_one_letter_code
_entity_poly.pdbx_strand_id
1 'polypeptide(L)'
;MHNTVGKSTTIDGVNTNTTKKNNKTINPIIARVNVDHSLSGDVPSTPNTFQLQLLAEEEIEHKKRPINISSPIIRSLLLISAYFFWVILVLLGLGFSLYIIKKFLSHPYHKWKSIENFGATGYGAFFIGLHWVGGILVNVLITLQFLPVIRQRAAKFHIYSGRLIILGSICASIGGLFYVFTRGTVGGIQMSVSFSIYGFLFLFSALLTFYYARKRDFDRHKRWAVRTLALAIGSGLYRIYVIPLFSSALAAENSAHLNIAEVKKATSDKNNRNACNNDTNIDIDNDINTDNDNDKGL
;
A
#
# COMPACT_ATOMS: atom_id res chain seq x y z
N MET A 1 -41.94 -82.62 -1.34
CA MET A 1 -42.55 -81.80 -0.28
C MET A 1 -42.79 -80.39 -0.87
N HIS A 2 -43.98 -80.17 -1.44
CA HIS A 2 -45.05 -79.27 -0.94
C HIS A 2 -44.66 -77.77 -0.94
N ASN A 3 -45.19 -76.97 -1.89
CA ASN A 3 -46.34 -76.02 -1.78
C ASN A 3 -46.07 -74.84 -0.82
N THR A 4 -46.37 -73.56 -1.06
CA THR A 4 -47.49 -72.85 -1.76
C THR A 4 -47.12 -71.34 -1.83
N VAL A 5 -47.29 -70.64 -2.96
CA VAL A 5 -48.37 -69.64 -3.29
C VAL A 5 -48.62 -68.50 -2.28
N GLY A 6 -48.52 -67.25 -2.75
CA GLY A 6 -49.05 -66.03 -2.10
C GLY A 6 -48.88 -64.75 -2.92
N LYS A 7 -49.88 -64.43 -3.76
CA LYS A 7 -50.13 -63.15 -4.48
C LYS A 7 -50.49 -62.01 -3.49
N SER A 8 -50.17 -60.74 -3.80
CA SER A 8 -51.17 -59.64 -3.94
C SER A 8 -50.55 -58.24 -4.20
N THR A 9 -51.02 -57.61 -5.29
CA THR A 9 -51.33 -56.19 -5.62
C THR A 9 -50.52 -55.01 -5.01
N THR A 10 -49.87 -54.15 -5.81
CA THR A 10 -50.36 -52.97 -6.59
C THR A 10 -50.91 -51.84 -5.72
N ILE A 11 -50.19 -50.70 -5.61
CA ILE A 11 -50.75 -49.34 -5.69
C ILE A 11 -49.72 -48.39 -6.33
N ASP A 12 -50.17 -47.71 -7.37
CA ASP A 12 -49.55 -46.64 -8.15
C ASP A 12 -49.25 -45.37 -7.33
N GLY A 13 -48.40 -44.48 -7.83
CA GLY A 13 -48.34 -43.11 -7.29
C GLY A 13 -47.15 -42.27 -7.69
N VAL A 14 -47.33 -41.49 -8.75
CA VAL A 14 -46.39 -40.55 -9.36
C VAL A 14 -46.08 -39.32 -8.49
N ASN A 15 -44.79 -38.94 -8.50
CA ASN A 15 -44.17 -37.62 -8.44
C ASN A 15 -45.07 -36.35 -8.35
N THR A 16 -44.78 -35.42 -7.42
CA THR A 16 -44.30 -34.03 -7.69
C THR A 16 -44.42 -33.10 -6.48
N ASN A 17 -43.34 -32.34 -6.25
CA ASN A 17 -43.24 -30.96 -5.78
C ASN A 17 -43.91 -30.44 -4.49
N THR A 18 -43.15 -29.53 -3.87
CA THR A 18 -43.53 -28.46 -2.92
C THR A 18 -43.60 -28.82 -1.43
N THR A 19 -42.66 -28.26 -0.66
CA THR A 19 -43.00 -27.70 0.66
C THR A 19 -42.02 -26.57 1.00
N LYS A 20 -42.53 -25.39 0.69
CA LYS A 20 -42.05 -24.05 1.03
C LYS A 20 -41.98 -23.96 2.57
N LYS A 21 -40.82 -23.58 3.11
CA LYS A 21 -40.64 -23.38 4.55
C LYS A 21 -41.43 -22.13 4.98
N ASN A 22 -42.43 -22.34 5.83
CA ASN A 22 -43.34 -21.34 6.38
C ASN A 22 -42.57 -20.32 7.24
N ASN A 23 -42.40 -19.08 6.75
CA ASN A 23 -42.16 -17.92 7.60
C ASN A 23 -43.49 -17.21 7.79
N LYS A 24 -44.01 -17.32 9.01
CA LYS A 24 -45.26 -16.74 9.50
C LYS A 24 -45.10 -15.23 9.57
N THR A 25 -45.57 -14.52 8.55
CA THR A 25 -45.70 -13.06 8.56
C THR A 25 -46.74 -12.69 9.62
N ILE A 26 -46.32 -12.00 10.67
CA ILE A 26 -47.22 -11.37 11.64
C ILE A 26 -47.78 -10.13 10.95
N ASN A 27 -49.06 -10.18 10.54
CA ASN A 27 -49.79 -8.97 10.14
C ASN A 27 -50.01 -8.09 11.38
N PRO A 28 -49.61 -6.81 11.38
CA PRO A 28 -50.13 -5.89 12.36
C PRO A 28 -51.61 -5.65 12.06
N ILE A 29 -52.45 -5.90 13.06
CA ILE A 29 -53.87 -5.57 13.07
C ILE A 29 -53.99 -4.05 12.92
N ILE A 30 -54.42 -3.58 11.76
CA ILE A 30 -54.81 -2.18 11.57
C ILE A 30 -56.13 -1.99 12.28
N ALA A 31 -56.09 -1.40 13.47
CA ALA A 31 -57.28 -0.88 14.14
C ALA A 31 -57.85 0.26 13.27
N ARG A 32 -58.99 0.00 12.60
CA ARG A 32 -59.78 1.06 11.97
C ARG A 32 -60.37 1.94 13.05
N VAL A 33 -59.80 3.12 13.26
CA VAL A 33 -60.47 4.21 13.97
C VAL A 33 -61.45 4.82 12.98
N ASN A 34 -62.74 4.60 13.19
CA ASN A 34 -63.80 5.24 12.43
C ASN A 34 -63.98 6.65 13.02
N VAL A 35 -63.58 7.69 12.27
CA VAL A 35 -63.86 9.08 12.64
C VAL A 35 -64.91 9.58 11.66
N ASP A 36 -66.16 9.61 12.11
CA ASP A 36 -67.22 10.32 11.42
C ASP A 36 -66.95 11.83 11.60
N HIS A 37 -66.85 12.59 10.52
CA HIS A 37 -67.01 14.03 10.60
C HIS A 37 -67.59 14.61 9.32
N SER A 38 -68.86 14.99 9.41
CA SER A 38 -69.51 15.96 8.54
C SER A 38 -69.09 17.39 8.91
N LEU A 39 -68.70 18.14 7.89
CA LEU A 39 -68.73 19.60 7.70
C LEU A 39 -67.76 20.53 8.48
N SER A 40 -67.15 21.41 7.65
CA SER A 40 -66.72 22.80 7.93
C SER A 40 -65.28 23.07 8.35
N GLY A 41 -64.56 23.83 7.50
CA GLY A 41 -63.41 24.66 7.88
C GLY A 41 -62.07 24.21 7.30
N ASP A 42 -61.57 24.96 6.30
CA ASP A 42 -60.17 24.91 5.88
C ASP A 42 -59.27 25.43 7.02
N VAL A 43 -58.79 24.50 7.86
CA VAL A 43 -57.73 24.75 8.84
C VAL A 43 -56.54 23.89 8.43
N PRO A 44 -55.34 24.45 8.19
CA PRO A 44 -54.17 23.62 7.95
C PRO A 44 -53.87 22.87 9.25
N SER A 45 -54.18 21.58 9.28
CA SER A 45 -53.92 20.71 10.42
C SER A 45 -52.42 20.70 10.70
N THR A 46 -52.01 21.31 11.81
CA THR A 46 -50.65 21.15 12.31
C THR A 46 -50.43 19.66 12.59
N PRO A 47 -49.38 19.04 12.03
CA PRO A 47 -49.17 17.62 12.20
C PRO A 47 -49.02 17.31 13.69
N ASN A 48 -49.83 16.38 14.19
CA ASN A 48 -49.78 15.98 15.59
C ASN A 48 -48.44 15.27 15.88
N THR A 49 -48.08 15.14 17.15
CA THR A 49 -46.80 14.58 17.60
C THR A 49 -46.51 13.20 16.99
N PHE A 50 -47.55 12.40 16.74
CA PHE A 50 -47.43 11.11 16.10
C PHE A 50 -47.04 11.21 14.62
N GLN A 51 -47.64 12.14 13.87
CA GLN A 51 -47.25 12.40 12.48
C GLN A 51 -45.83 12.93 12.37
N LEU A 52 -45.41 13.82 13.28
CA LEU A 52 -44.03 14.29 13.32
C LEU A 52 -43.04 13.16 13.63
N GLN A 53 -43.42 12.22 14.50
CA GLN A 53 -42.59 11.07 14.83
C GLN A 53 -42.51 10.06 13.67
N LEU A 54 -43.61 9.84 12.95
CA LEU A 54 -43.61 8.98 11.76
C LEU A 54 -42.76 9.57 10.63
N LEU A 55 -42.85 10.89 10.41
CA LEU A 55 -42.03 11.61 9.43
C LEU A 55 -40.55 11.60 9.83
N ALA A 56 -40.24 11.75 11.12
CA ALA A 56 -38.88 11.64 11.63
C ALA A 56 -38.34 10.20 11.48
N GLU A 57 -39.16 9.17 11.70
CA GLU A 57 -38.78 7.78 11.50
C GLU A 57 -38.56 7.45 10.02
N GLU A 58 -39.40 7.94 9.10
CA GLU A 58 -39.19 7.82 7.65
C GLU A 58 -37.92 8.54 7.19
N GLU A 59 -37.63 9.73 7.72
CA GLU A 59 -36.42 10.46 7.38
C GLU A 59 -35.16 9.75 7.88
N ILE A 60 -35.21 9.20 9.11
CA ILE A 60 -34.14 8.38 9.68
C ILE A 60 -33.94 7.10 8.86
N GLU A 61 -35.03 6.46 8.42
CA GLU A 61 -34.93 5.24 7.61
C GLU A 61 -34.43 5.54 6.19
N HIS A 62 -34.88 6.65 5.58
CA HIS A 62 -34.36 7.13 4.29
C HIS A 62 -32.86 7.41 4.37
N LYS A 63 -32.38 8.04 5.46
CA LYS A 63 -30.96 8.32 5.68
C LYS A 63 -30.13 7.06 5.97
N LYS A 64 -30.77 5.99 6.45
CA LYS A 64 -30.16 4.67 6.67
C LYS A 64 -30.21 3.75 5.44
N ARG A 65 -30.84 4.15 4.34
CA ARG A 65 -30.86 3.32 3.13
C ARG A 65 -29.42 3.07 2.68
N PRO A 66 -28.93 1.82 2.69
CA PRO A 66 -27.59 1.53 2.22
C PRO A 66 -27.48 2.00 0.77
N ILE A 67 -26.34 2.63 0.42
CA ILE A 67 -26.03 3.05 -0.94
C ILE A 67 -26.38 1.89 -1.87
N ASN A 68 -27.32 2.10 -2.79
CA ASN A 68 -27.80 1.03 -3.64
C ASN A 68 -26.77 0.74 -4.76
N ILE A 69 -25.80 -0.14 -4.46
CA ILE A 69 -24.75 -0.59 -5.38
C ILE A 69 -25.36 -1.45 -6.53
N SER A 70 -26.67 -1.68 -6.56
CA SER A 70 -27.34 -2.50 -7.59
C SER A 70 -27.36 -1.86 -8.98
N SER A 71 -26.99 -0.57 -9.13
CA SER A 71 -27.00 0.05 -10.45
C SER A 71 -25.88 -0.56 -11.31
N PRO A 72 -26.19 -1.02 -12.55
CA PRO A 72 -25.21 -1.66 -13.43
C PRO A 72 -24.05 -0.70 -13.79
N ILE A 73 -24.32 0.60 -13.76
CA ILE A 73 -23.34 1.67 -14.01
C ILE A 73 -22.34 1.76 -12.85
N ILE A 74 -22.80 1.87 -11.60
CA ILE A 74 -21.91 1.94 -10.42
C ILE A 74 -21.03 0.70 -10.35
N ARG A 75 -21.62 -0.49 -10.57
CA ARG A 75 -20.86 -1.74 -10.61
C ARG A 75 -19.76 -1.73 -11.68
N SER A 76 -20.08 -1.25 -12.89
CA SER A 76 -19.11 -1.18 -14.00
C SER A 76 -17.97 -0.22 -13.68
N LEU A 77 -18.29 0.96 -13.13
CA LEU A 77 -17.29 1.95 -12.70
C LEU A 77 -16.38 1.42 -11.58
N LEU A 78 -16.94 0.69 -10.60
CA LEU A 78 -16.16 0.06 -9.52
C LEU A 78 -15.21 -1.02 -10.06
N LEU A 79 -15.65 -1.82 -11.04
CA LEU A 79 -14.79 -2.83 -11.66
C LEU A 79 -13.67 -2.20 -12.50
N ILE A 80 -13.98 -1.14 -13.25
CA ILE A 80 -12.99 -0.42 -14.07
C ILE A 80 -11.94 0.24 -13.16
N SER A 81 -12.38 0.96 -12.11
CA SER A 81 -11.46 1.59 -11.16
C SER A 81 -10.59 0.58 -10.42
N ALA A 82 -11.17 -0.54 -9.96
CA ALA A 82 -10.40 -1.63 -9.34
C ALA A 82 -9.37 -2.24 -10.32
N TYR A 83 -9.76 -2.46 -11.58
CA TYR A 83 -8.85 -2.96 -12.61
C TYR A 83 -7.70 -1.99 -12.88
N PHE A 84 -8.01 -0.70 -13.05
CA PHE A 84 -7.00 0.34 -13.28
C PHE A 84 -6.01 0.46 -12.11
N PHE A 85 -6.52 0.46 -10.88
CA PHE A 85 -5.71 0.40 -9.67
C PHE A 85 -4.79 -0.82 -9.66
N TRP A 86 -5.30 -1.98 -10.05
CA TRP A 86 -4.53 -3.22 -10.11
C TRP A 86 -3.41 -3.17 -11.16
N VAL A 87 -3.70 -2.63 -12.35
CA VAL A 87 -2.70 -2.42 -13.40
C VAL A 87 -1.58 -1.49 -12.92
N ILE A 88 -1.93 -0.38 -12.25
CA ILE A 88 -0.93 0.54 -11.68
C ILE A 88 -0.03 -0.19 -10.67
N LEU A 89 -0.59 -0.98 -9.76
CA LEU A 89 0.21 -1.72 -8.78
C LEU A 89 1.15 -2.74 -9.43
N VAL A 90 0.69 -3.43 -10.47
CA VAL A 90 1.54 -4.36 -11.25
C VAL A 90 2.68 -3.59 -11.92
N LEU A 91 2.39 -2.47 -12.58
CA LEU A 91 3.41 -1.67 -13.27
C LEU A 91 4.43 -1.08 -12.30
N LEU A 92 3.97 -0.54 -11.16
CA LEU A 92 4.85 -0.06 -10.10
C LEU A 92 5.71 -1.18 -9.52
N GLY A 93 5.12 -2.36 -9.29
CA GLY A 93 5.84 -3.52 -8.77
C GLY A 93 6.90 -4.05 -9.74
N LEU A 94 6.57 -4.13 -11.04
CA LEU A 94 7.51 -4.50 -12.10
C LEU A 94 8.61 -3.45 -12.26
N GLY A 95 8.25 -2.16 -12.32
CA GLY A 95 9.21 -1.06 -12.41
C GLY A 95 10.18 -1.04 -11.24
N PHE A 96 9.69 -1.23 -10.01
CA PHE A 96 10.53 -1.34 -8.82
C PHE A 96 11.45 -2.56 -8.89
N SER A 97 10.93 -3.72 -9.31
CA SER A 97 11.74 -4.94 -9.49
C SER A 97 12.87 -4.73 -10.50
N LEU A 98 12.57 -4.12 -11.65
CA LEU A 98 13.55 -3.81 -12.69
C LEU A 98 14.60 -2.80 -12.20
N TYR A 99 14.19 -1.80 -11.42
CA TYR A 99 15.11 -0.86 -10.79
C TYR A 99 16.13 -1.56 -9.87
N ILE A 100 15.66 -2.47 -9.01
CA ILE A 100 16.53 -3.24 -8.11
C ILE A 100 17.46 -4.17 -8.90
N ILE A 101 16.95 -4.86 -9.92
CA ILE A 101 17.75 -5.72 -10.81
C ILE A 101 18.84 -4.90 -11.51
N LYS A 102 18.50 -3.74 -12.09
CA LYS A 102 19.48 -2.86 -12.73
C LYS A 102 20.55 -2.40 -11.74
N LYS A 103 20.16 -1.96 -10.54
CA LYS A 103 21.10 -1.59 -9.47
C LYS A 103 22.04 -2.74 -9.13
N PHE A 104 21.52 -3.97 -9.03
CA PHE A 104 22.28 -5.18 -8.74
C PHE A 104 23.29 -5.52 -9.85
N LEU A 105 22.86 -5.48 -11.12
CA LEU A 105 23.74 -5.76 -12.26
C LEU A 105 24.81 -4.68 -12.45
N SER A 106 24.47 -3.41 -12.24
CA SER A 106 25.40 -2.29 -12.43
C SER A 106 26.41 -2.11 -11.28
N HIS A 107 26.13 -2.68 -10.10
CA HIS A 107 27.04 -2.64 -8.95
C HIS A 107 27.38 -4.08 -8.54
N PRO A 108 28.47 -4.67 -9.05
CA PRO A 108 28.86 -6.03 -8.69
C PRO A 108 29.14 -6.16 -7.18
N TYR A 109 28.90 -7.35 -6.63
CA TYR A 109 28.85 -7.62 -5.18
C TYR A 109 30.05 -7.08 -4.37
N HIS A 110 31.24 -7.03 -4.98
CA HIS A 110 32.46 -6.53 -4.35
C HIS A 110 32.47 -5.00 -4.14
N LYS A 111 31.65 -4.24 -4.88
CA LYS A 111 31.47 -2.79 -4.71
C LYS A 111 30.36 -2.43 -3.70
N TRP A 112 29.63 -3.41 -3.16
CA TRP A 112 28.64 -3.16 -2.11
C TRP A 112 29.29 -2.81 -0.78
N LYS A 113 30.59 -3.11 -0.64
CA LYS A 113 31.43 -2.76 0.49
C LYS A 113 31.61 -1.24 0.63
N SER A 114 31.52 -0.48 -0.48
CA SER A 114 31.69 0.97 -0.51
C SER A 114 30.37 1.75 -0.53
N ILE A 115 29.22 1.06 -0.48
CA ILE A 115 27.94 1.72 -0.22
C ILE A 115 27.82 1.75 1.30
N GLU A 116 28.02 2.94 1.90
CA GLU A 116 27.63 3.21 3.28
C GLU A 116 26.24 2.59 3.48
N ASN A 117 26.15 1.62 4.39
CA ASN A 117 24.93 0.91 4.83
C ASN A 117 24.59 -0.47 4.22
N PHE A 118 25.20 -0.98 3.14
CA PHE A 118 24.71 -2.25 2.55
C PHE A 118 25.63 -3.48 2.56
N GLY A 119 26.94 -3.35 2.81
CA GLY A 119 27.83 -4.52 2.61
C GLY A 119 29.19 -4.52 3.30
N ALA A 120 29.31 -4.04 4.54
CA ALA A 120 30.62 -4.08 5.22
C ALA A 120 31.10 -5.51 5.57
N THR A 121 30.18 -6.50 5.69
CA THR A 121 30.49 -7.90 5.99
C THR A 121 29.85 -8.85 4.97
N GLY A 122 30.47 -10.01 4.70
CA GLY A 122 29.96 -11.00 3.74
C GLY A 122 28.55 -11.51 4.08
N TYR A 123 28.23 -11.62 5.38
CA TYR A 123 26.92 -12.05 5.86
C TYR A 123 25.82 -11.01 5.58
N GLY A 124 26.08 -9.71 5.81
CA GLY A 124 25.09 -8.66 5.56
C GLY A 124 24.70 -8.58 4.08
N ALA A 125 25.69 -8.67 3.19
CA ALA A 125 25.48 -8.69 1.73
C ALA A 125 24.67 -9.92 1.28
N PHE A 126 24.93 -11.09 1.86
CA PHE A 126 24.20 -12.31 1.56
C PHE A 126 22.71 -12.20 1.97
N PHE A 127 22.43 -11.78 3.21
CA PHE A 127 21.05 -11.70 3.72
C PHE A 127 20.23 -10.61 3.02
N ILE A 128 20.81 -9.45 2.69
CA ILE A 128 20.09 -8.44 1.91
C ILE A 128 19.85 -8.89 0.46
N GLY A 129 20.79 -9.62 -0.13
CA GLY A 129 20.59 -10.25 -1.44
C GLY A 129 19.43 -11.25 -1.42
N LEU A 130 19.37 -12.10 -0.39
CA LEU A 130 18.27 -13.03 -0.18
C LEU A 130 16.93 -12.29 -0.01
N HIS A 131 16.93 -11.17 0.73
CA HIS A 131 15.76 -10.32 0.90
C HIS A 131 15.25 -9.77 -0.43
N TRP A 132 16.14 -9.25 -1.28
CA TRP A 132 15.77 -8.67 -2.58
C TRP A 132 15.25 -9.71 -3.56
N VAL A 133 15.95 -10.84 -3.71
CA VAL A 133 15.52 -11.92 -4.61
C VAL A 133 14.14 -12.44 -4.19
N GLY A 134 13.95 -12.68 -2.89
CA GLY A 134 12.67 -13.09 -2.34
C GLY A 134 11.58 -12.04 -2.56
N GLY A 135 11.90 -10.76 -2.31
CA GLY A 135 11.00 -9.64 -2.49
C GLY A 135 10.53 -9.46 -3.93
N ILE A 136 11.44 -9.51 -4.91
CA ILE A 136 11.12 -9.45 -6.34
C ILE A 136 10.19 -10.60 -6.73
N LEU A 137 10.53 -11.82 -6.32
CA LEU A 137 9.74 -13.01 -6.64
C LEU A 137 8.31 -12.89 -6.11
N VAL A 138 8.15 -12.48 -4.85
CA VAL A 138 6.82 -12.27 -4.25
C VAL A 138 6.08 -11.16 -4.98
N ASN A 139 6.70 -10.00 -5.18
CA ASN A 139 6.04 -8.81 -5.73
C ASN A 139 5.46 -9.07 -7.12
N VAL A 140 6.21 -9.77 -7.98
CA VAL A 140 5.76 -10.14 -9.32
C VAL A 140 4.68 -11.22 -9.27
N LEU A 141 4.88 -12.30 -8.51
CA LEU A 141 3.96 -13.43 -8.55
C LEU A 141 2.65 -13.19 -7.79
N ILE A 142 2.69 -12.44 -6.68
CA ILE A 142 1.52 -12.22 -5.83
C ILE A 142 0.49 -11.33 -6.54
N THR A 143 0.94 -10.34 -7.30
CA THR A 143 0.06 -9.45 -8.07
C THR A 143 -0.59 -10.21 -9.22
N LEU A 144 0.18 -11.07 -9.91
CA LEU A 144 -0.33 -11.95 -10.97
C LEU A 144 -1.37 -12.96 -10.45
N GLN A 145 -1.18 -13.56 -9.27
CA GLN A 145 -2.12 -14.55 -8.74
C GLN A 145 -3.51 -14.00 -8.39
N PHE A 146 -3.59 -12.72 -8.03
CA PHE A 146 -4.84 -12.11 -7.62
C PHE A 146 -5.73 -11.67 -8.80
N LEU A 147 -5.25 -11.80 -10.05
CA LEU A 147 -6.09 -11.60 -11.23
C LEU A 147 -7.20 -12.68 -11.30
N PRO A 148 -8.49 -12.29 -11.39
CA PRO A 148 -9.59 -13.24 -11.44
C PRO A 148 -9.47 -14.25 -12.58
N VAL A 149 -8.95 -13.82 -13.73
CA VAL A 149 -8.74 -14.64 -14.93
C VAL A 149 -7.78 -15.80 -14.66
N ILE A 150 -6.65 -15.51 -14.00
CA ILE A 150 -5.62 -16.50 -13.68
C ILE A 150 -6.15 -17.50 -12.66
N ARG A 151 -6.88 -17.02 -11.64
CA ARG A 151 -7.47 -17.89 -10.61
C ARG A 151 -8.52 -18.86 -11.17
N GLN A 152 -9.31 -18.43 -12.14
CA GLN A 152 -10.39 -19.25 -12.72
C GLN A 152 -9.92 -20.19 -13.82
N ARG A 153 -8.93 -19.78 -14.63
CA ARG A 153 -8.51 -20.53 -15.82
C ARG A 153 -7.19 -21.29 -15.67
N ALA A 154 -6.35 -20.94 -14.70
CA ALA A 154 -4.99 -21.45 -14.57
C ALA A 154 -4.69 -22.01 -13.17
N ALA A 155 -5.44 -23.02 -12.73
CA ALA A 155 -5.26 -23.66 -11.42
C ALA A 155 -3.84 -24.22 -11.21
N LYS A 156 -3.24 -24.84 -12.24
CA LYS A 156 -1.85 -25.33 -12.18
C LYS A 156 -0.87 -24.18 -11.94
N PHE A 157 -1.03 -23.06 -12.64
CA PHE A 157 -0.20 -21.88 -12.45
C PHE A 157 -0.30 -21.36 -11.01
N HIS A 158 -1.52 -21.25 -10.47
CA HIS A 158 -1.74 -20.81 -9.08
C HIS A 158 -1.01 -21.71 -8.07
N ILE A 159 -1.01 -23.04 -8.28
CA ILE A 159 -0.33 -23.98 -7.38
C ILE A 159 1.20 -23.80 -7.43
N TYR A 160 1.79 -23.76 -8.63
CA TYR A 160 3.25 -23.63 -8.78
C TYR A 160 3.76 -22.25 -8.34
N SER A 161 3.12 -21.19 -8.80
CA SER A 161 3.45 -19.82 -8.37
C SER A 161 3.22 -19.65 -6.87
N GLY A 162 2.25 -20.36 -6.28
CA GLY A 162 1.99 -20.30 -4.84
C GLY A 162 3.18 -20.82 -4.04
N ARG A 163 3.79 -21.93 -4.48
CA ARG A 163 5.02 -22.45 -3.86
C ARG A 163 6.19 -21.47 -3.96
N LEU A 164 6.35 -20.82 -5.12
CA LEU A 164 7.37 -19.80 -5.33
C LEU A 164 7.15 -18.55 -4.46
N ILE A 165 5.90 -18.11 -4.29
CA ILE A 165 5.57 -16.99 -3.39
C ILE A 165 5.94 -17.34 -1.95
N ILE A 166 5.67 -18.55 -1.49
CA ILE A 166 6.03 -18.97 -0.13
C ILE A 166 7.55 -19.03 0.04
N LEU A 167 8.27 -19.63 -0.91
CA LEU A 167 9.73 -19.64 -0.89
C LEU A 167 10.30 -18.21 -0.89
N GLY A 168 9.80 -17.35 -1.77
CA GLY A 168 10.18 -15.94 -1.83
C GLY A 168 9.86 -15.19 -0.54
N SER A 169 8.72 -15.48 0.10
CA SER A 169 8.32 -14.86 1.37
C SER A 169 9.23 -15.27 2.52
N ILE A 170 9.66 -16.53 2.55
CA ILE A 170 10.64 -17.04 3.52
C ILE A 170 11.99 -16.35 3.31
N CYS A 171 12.50 -16.34 2.07
CA CYS A 171 13.76 -15.67 1.72
C CYS A 171 13.72 -14.17 2.04
N ALA A 172 12.62 -13.49 1.69
CA ALA A 172 12.40 -12.07 1.96
C ALA A 172 12.42 -11.79 3.47
N SER A 173 11.65 -12.56 4.24
CA SER A 173 11.50 -12.31 5.68
C SER A 173 12.77 -12.63 6.45
N ILE A 174 13.36 -13.81 6.21
CA ILE A 174 14.59 -14.23 6.90
C ILE A 174 15.74 -13.30 6.51
N GLY A 175 15.92 -13.02 5.22
CA GLY A 175 16.95 -12.10 4.75
C GLY A 175 16.82 -10.70 5.35
N GLY A 176 15.60 -10.17 5.41
CA GLY A 176 15.32 -8.87 6.01
C GLY A 176 15.58 -8.83 7.51
N LEU A 177 15.09 -9.82 8.25
CA LEU A 177 15.25 -9.91 9.71
C LEU A 177 16.73 -10.04 10.11
N PHE A 178 17.48 -10.93 9.46
CA PHE A 178 18.90 -11.10 9.75
C PHE A 178 19.71 -9.86 9.36
N TYR A 179 19.35 -9.18 8.27
CA TYR A 179 19.98 -7.91 7.92
C TYR A 179 19.73 -6.84 9.00
N VAL A 180 18.49 -6.67 9.45
CA VAL A 180 18.14 -5.72 10.51
C VAL A 180 18.88 -6.06 11.81
N PHE A 181 18.95 -7.33 12.18
CA PHE A 181 19.65 -7.77 13.39
C PHE A 181 21.16 -7.52 13.35
N THR A 182 21.79 -7.72 12.19
CA THR A 182 23.26 -7.62 12.06
C THR A 182 23.77 -6.21 11.76
N ARG A 183 22.95 -5.36 11.13
CA ARG A 183 23.36 -4.04 10.65
C ARG A 183 22.53 -2.88 11.21
N GLY A 184 21.38 -3.16 11.81
CA GLY A 184 20.40 -2.13 12.12
C GLY A 184 19.81 -1.52 10.85
N THR A 185 19.00 -0.48 11.04
CA THR A 185 18.37 0.29 9.97
C THR A 185 18.79 1.74 10.02
N VAL A 186 18.78 2.42 8.87
CA VAL A 186 19.16 3.84 8.76
C VAL A 186 18.37 4.74 9.72
N GLY A 187 17.09 4.44 9.97
CA GLY A 187 16.22 5.17 10.91
C GLY A 187 16.35 4.76 12.38
N GLY A 188 17.45 4.13 12.78
CA GLY A 188 17.70 3.77 14.18
C GLY A 188 16.85 2.61 14.70
N ILE A 189 16.77 2.49 16.03
CA ILE A 189 16.15 1.33 16.72
C ILE A 189 14.64 1.23 16.47
N GLN A 190 13.94 2.36 16.38
CA GLN A 190 12.49 2.41 16.16
C GLN A 190 12.11 1.79 14.81
N MET A 191 12.88 2.12 13.77
CA MET A 191 12.72 1.55 12.43
C MET A 191 13.10 0.05 12.42
N SER A 192 14.15 -0.34 13.14
CA SER A 192 14.57 -1.73 13.26
C SER A 192 13.48 -2.60 13.89
N VAL A 193 12.93 -2.18 15.04
CA VAL A 193 11.83 -2.88 15.71
C VAL A 193 10.60 -3.00 14.81
N SER A 194 10.22 -1.89 14.15
CA SER A 194 9.06 -1.87 13.25
C SER A 194 9.22 -2.84 12.09
N PHE A 195 10.38 -2.89 11.44
CA PHE A 195 10.63 -3.81 10.33
C PHE A 195 10.80 -5.25 10.77
N SER A 196 11.35 -5.51 11.96
CA SER A 196 11.38 -6.85 12.52
C SER A 196 9.96 -7.38 12.73
N ILE A 197 9.08 -6.62 13.41
CA ILE A 197 7.68 -6.98 13.62
C ILE A 197 6.98 -7.21 12.27
N TYR A 198 7.17 -6.28 11.34
CA TYR A 198 6.59 -6.36 10.00
C TYR A 198 7.01 -7.65 9.26
N GLY A 199 8.30 -7.96 9.25
CA GLY A 199 8.83 -9.15 8.59
C GLY A 199 8.34 -10.45 9.24
N PHE A 200 8.20 -10.48 10.57
CA PHE A 200 7.57 -11.60 11.27
C PHE A 200 6.10 -11.78 10.88
N LEU A 201 5.31 -10.71 10.86
CA LEU A 201 3.90 -10.77 10.45
C LEU A 201 3.74 -11.24 9.01
N PHE A 202 4.61 -10.76 8.11
CA PHE A 202 4.61 -11.16 6.72
C PHE A 202 4.93 -12.65 6.55
N LEU A 203 5.99 -13.13 7.22
CA LEU A 203 6.35 -14.55 7.23
C LEU A 203 5.21 -15.41 7.78
N PHE A 204 4.67 -15.01 8.93
CA PHE A 204 3.59 -15.73 9.59
C PHE A 204 2.36 -15.85 8.70
N SER A 205 1.92 -14.73 8.11
CA SER A 205 0.77 -14.71 7.19
C SER A 205 1.00 -15.59 5.96
N ALA A 206 2.21 -15.57 5.38
CA ALA A 206 2.57 -16.42 4.25
C ALA A 206 2.48 -17.91 4.62
N LEU A 207 3.08 -18.30 5.76
CA LEU A 207 3.05 -19.70 6.23
C LEU A 207 1.62 -20.18 6.50
N LEU A 208 0.77 -19.36 7.11
CA LEU A 208 -0.64 -19.68 7.33
C LEU A 208 -1.42 -19.81 6.00
N THR A 209 -1.11 -18.96 5.02
CA THR A 209 -1.69 -19.05 3.68
C THR A 209 -1.42 -20.43 3.07
N PHE A 210 -0.18 -20.91 3.19
CA PHE A 210 0.21 -22.23 2.70
C PHE A 210 -0.38 -23.38 3.53
N TYR A 211 -0.35 -23.25 4.86
CA TYR A 211 -0.86 -24.26 5.78
C TYR A 211 -2.34 -24.57 5.51
N TYR A 212 -3.18 -23.53 5.41
CA TYR A 212 -4.60 -23.72 5.13
C TYR A 212 -4.88 -24.19 3.70
N ALA A 213 -4.03 -23.83 2.73
CA ALA A 213 -4.09 -24.41 1.39
C ALA A 213 -3.86 -25.92 1.41
N ARG A 214 -2.89 -26.41 2.21
CA ARG A 214 -2.59 -27.84 2.37
C ARG A 214 -3.70 -28.58 3.12
N LYS A 215 -4.29 -27.96 4.14
CA LYS A 215 -5.47 -28.48 4.85
C LYS A 215 -6.76 -28.44 4.03
N ARG A 216 -6.74 -27.87 2.83
CA ARG A 216 -7.90 -27.69 1.93
C ARG A 216 -9.01 -26.82 2.56
N ASP A 217 -8.66 -26.00 3.56
CA ASP A 217 -9.56 -24.97 4.12
C ASP A 217 -9.40 -23.69 3.29
N PHE A 218 -10.17 -23.61 2.21
CA PHE A 218 -10.07 -22.52 1.26
C PHE A 218 -10.55 -21.18 1.82
N ASP A 219 -11.43 -21.18 2.81
CA ASP A 219 -11.95 -19.93 3.38
C ASP A 219 -10.91 -19.28 4.29
N ARG A 220 -10.22 -20.06 5.12
CA ARG A 220 -9.05 -19.54 5.87
C ARG A 220 -7.90 -19.20 4.94
N HIS A 221 -7.63 -20.01 3.93
CA HIS A 221 -6.59 -19.71 2.94
C HIS A 221 -6.80 -18.34 2.28
N LYS A 222 -8.01 -18.04 1.77
CA LYS A 222 -8.34 -16.74 1.17
C LYS A 222 -8.10 -15.58 2.14
N ARG A 223 -8.53 -15.74 3.40
CA ARG A 223 -8.36 -14.72 4.45
C ARG A 223 -6.89 -14.41 4.72
N TRP A 224 -6.04 -15.43 4.81
CA TRP A 224 -4.61 -15.24 5.01
C TRP A 224 -3.90 -14.75 3.73
N ALA A 225 -4.34 -15.20 2.55
CA ALA A 225 -3.80 -14.74 1.28
C ALA A 225 -3.97 -13.22 1.10
N VAL A 226 -5.13 -12.66 1.45
CA VAL A 226 -5.37 -11.20 1.40
C VAL A 226 -4.48 -10.45 2.40
N ARG A 227 -4.22 -11.00 3.59
CA ARG A 227 -3.30 -10.39 4.56
C ARG A 227 -1.86 -10.39 4.04
N THR A 228 -1.42 -11.51 3.46
CA THR A 228 -0.10 -11.63 2.82
C THR A 228 0.05 -10.64 1.67
N LEU A 229 -0.99 -10.51 0.83
CA LEU A 229 -1.04 -9.53 -0.25
C LEU A 229 -0.94 -8.09 0.28
N ALA A 230 -1.71 -7.74 1.30
CA ALA A 230 -1.69 -6.41 1.89
C ALA A 230 -0.29 -6.06 2.44
N LEU A 231 0.38 -7.00 3.10
CA LEU A 231 1.76 -6.85 3.57
C LEU A 231 2.78 -6.84 2.42
N ALA A 232 2.55 -7.52 1.31
CA ALA A 232 3.45 -7.41 0.16
C ALA A 232 3.36 -6.01 -0.48
N ILE A 233 2.12 -5.53 -0.71
CA ILE A 233 1.87 -4.22 -1.32
C ILE A 233 2.28 -3.08 -0.40
N GLY A 234 1.99 -3.18 0.90
CA GLY A 234 2.36 -2.16 1.89
C GLY A 234 3.87 -1.88 1.90
N SER A 235 4.68 -2.93 1.77
CA SER A 235 6.15 -2.80 1.65
C SER A 235 6.55 -2.08 0.35
N GLY A 236 5.86 -2.37 -0.76
CA GLY A 236 6.09 -1.68 -2.04
C GLY A 236 5.74 -0.19 -1.96
N LEU A 237 4.56 0.14 -1.44
CA LEU A 237 4.09 1.52 -1.29
C LEU A 237 4.99 2.35 -0.38
N TYR A 238 5.42 1.79 0.75
CA TYR A 238 6.38 2.45 1.64
C TYR A 238 7.64 2.88 0.88
N ARG A 239 8.19 2.01 0.03
CA ARG A 239 9.42 2.30 -0.73
C ARG A 239 9.19 3.31 -1.86
N ILE A 240 8.03 3.26 -2.52
CA ILE A 240 7.66 4.23 -3.56
C ILE A 240 7.47 5.63 -2.96
N TYR A 241 7.00 5.74 -1.71
CA TYR A 241 6.88 7.02 -1.03
C TYR A 241 8.24 7.53 -0.51
N VAL A 242 8.99 6.65 0.16
CA VAL A 242 10.22 7.06 0.88
C VAL A 242 11.41 7.29 -0.06
N ILE A 243 11.56 6.52 -1.15
CA ILE A 243 12.73 6.65 -2.05
C ILE A 243 12.76 8.00 -2.78
N PRO A 244 11.68 8.49 -3.41
CA PRO A 244 11.66 9.81 -4.03
C PRO A 244 11.84 10.93 -3.00
N LEU A 245 11.21 10.82 -1.83
CA LEU A 245 11.31 11.81 -0.76
C LEU A 245 12.75 11.93 -0.23
N PHE A 246 13.43 10.80 -0.03
CA PHE A 246 14.83 10.80 0.40
C PHE A 246 15.77 11.28 -0.73
N SER A 247 15.47 10.95 -1.99
CA SER A 247 16.27 11.40 -3.14
C SER A 247 16.13 12.91 -3.38
N SER A 248 14.93 13.46 -3.21
CA SER A 248 14.69 14.90 -3.33
C SER A 248 15.28 15.69 -2.17
N ALA A 249 15.22 15.15 -0.94
CA ALA A 249 15.88 15.74 0.21
C ALA A 249 17.41 15.80 0.04
N LEU A 250 18.03 14.71 -0.41
CA LEU A 250 19.47 14.66 -0.69
C LEU A 250 19.87 15.60 -1.84
N ALA A 251 19.03 15.72 -2.86
CA ALA A 251 19.24 16.68 -3.95
C ALA A 251 19.19 18.13 -3.43
N ALA A 252 18.25 18.45 -2.54
CA ALA A 252 18.12 19.79 -1.96
C ALA A 252 19.32 20.15 -1.07
N GLU A 253 19.83 19.21 -0.27
CA GLU A 253 21.01 19.41 0.58
C GLU A 253 22.28 19.65 -0.26
N ASN A 254 22.50 18.85 -1.32
CA ASN A 254 23.62 19.04 -2.23
C ASN A 254 23.57 20.40 -2.95
N SER A 255 22.39 20.85 -3.37
CA SER A 255 22.20 22.19 -3.94
C SER A 255 22.50 23.30 -2.93
N ALA A 256 22.13 23.13 -1.66
CA ALA A 256 22.43 24.11 -0.61
C ALA A 256 23.95 24.22 -0.34
N HIS A 257 24.67 23.11 -0.28
CA HIS A 257 26.12 23.11 -0.08
C HIS A 257 26.89 23.75 -1.25
N LEU A 258 26.45 23.53 -2.49
CA LEU A 258 27.03 24.19 -3.66
C LEU A 258 26.82 25.71 -3.62
N ASN A 259 25.61 26.16 -3.27
CA ASN A 259 25.30 27.58 -3.16
C ASN A 259 26.16 28.27 -2.07
N ILE A 260 26.36 27.62 -0.91
CA ILE A 260 27.21 28.17 0.15
C ILE A 260 28.68 28.22 -0.27
N ALA A 261 29.16 27.19 -0.97
CA ALA A 261 30.54 27.15 -1.48
C ALA A 261 30.78 28.27 -2.52
N GLU A 262 29.82 28.51 -3.40
CA GLU A 262 29.88 29.59 -4.39
C GLU A 262 29.87 30.97 -3.74
N VAL A 263 28.99 31.22 -2.76
CA VAL A 263 28.95 32.48 -2.00
C VAL A 263 30.27 32.72 -1.24
N LYS A 264 30.84 31.68 -0.61
CA LYS A 264 32.14 31.79 0.07
C LYS A 264 33.26 32.16 -0.90
N LYS A 265 33.28 31.54 -2.08
CA LYS A 265 34.27 31.85 -3.12
C LYS A 265 34.13 33.29 -3.61
N ALA A 266 32.91 33.73 -3.92
CA ALA A 266 32.64 35.10 -4.36
C ALA A 266 33.03 36.15 -3.30
N THR A 267 32.78 35.85 -2.02
CA THR A 267 33.17 36.72 -0.90
C THR A 267 34.69 36.78 -0.74
N SER A 268 35.38 35.65 -0.87
CA SER A 268 36.85 35.58 -0.85
C SER A 268 37.48 36.39 -1.99
N ASP A 269 36.97 36.25 -3.21
CA ASP A 269 37.47 36.98 -4.39
C ASP A 269 37.21 38.49 -4.29
N LYS A 270 36.14 38.90 -3.61
CA LYS A 270 35.84 40.31 -3.32
C LYS A 270 36.81 40.87 -2.27
N ASN A 271 37.07 40.12 -1.19
CA ASN A 271 38.02 40.52 -0.16
C ASN A 271 39.45 40.63 -0.70
N ASN A 272 39.87 39.68 -1.55
CA ASN A 272 41.21 39.71 -2.15
C ASN A 272 41.39 40.90 -3.13
N ARG A 273 40.34 41.23 -3.91
CA ARG A 273 40.34 42.44 -4.75
C ARG A 273 40.40 43.73 -3.94
N ASN A 274 39.66 43.80 -2.84
CA ASN A 274 39.70 44.97 -1.95
C ASN A 274 41.06 45.11 -1.26
N ALA A 275 41.72 44.01 -0.88
CA ALA A 275 43.07 44.03 -0.35
C ALA A 275 44.07 44.57 -1.38
N CYS A 276 44.05 44.04 -2.61
CA CYS A 276 44.91 44.51 -3.70
C CYS A 276 44.70 46.02 -4.01
N ASN A 277 43.45 46.49 -4.02
CA ASN A 277 43.15 47.90 -4.25
C ASN A 277 43.61 48.82 -3.09
N ASN A 278 43.57 48.33 -1.85
CA ASN A 278 44.07 49.08 -0.71
C ASN A 278 45.60 49.16 -0.72
N ASP A 279 46.28 48.08 -1.09
CA ASP A 279 47.74 48.08 -1.25
C ASP A 279 48.18 49.07 -2.34
N THR A 280 47.46 49.14 -3.48
CA THR A 280 47.75 50.15 -4.52
C THR A 280 47.49 51.59 -4.09
N ASN A 281 46.52 51.85 -3.21
CA ASN A 281 46.28 53.21 -2.71
C ASN A 281 47.33 53.65 -1.69
N ILE A 282 47.87 52.71 -0.90
CA ILE A 282 48.97 53.00 0.05
C ILE A 282 50.26 53.36 -0.70
N ASP A 283 50.54 52.70 -1.83
CA ASP A 283 51.72 53.03 -2.65
C ASP A 283 51.56 54.39 -3.37
N ILE A 284 50.35 54.73 -3.83
CA ILE A 284 50.09 56.04 -4.48
C ILE A 284 50.17 57.21 -3.47
N ASP A 285 49.68 57.06 -2.24
CA ASP A 285 49.76 58.11 -1.22
C ASP A 285 51.20 58.35 -0.72
N ASN A 286 52.08 57.34 -0.80
CA ASN A 286 53.49 57.49 -0.45
C ASN A 286 54.31 58.20 -1.55
N ASP A 287 53.97 58.03 -2.82
CA ASP A 287 54.66 58.69 -3.95
C ASP A 287 54.26 60.17 -4.12
N ILE A 288 53.08 60.59 -3.64
CA ILE A 288 52.64 62.00 -3.74
C ILE A 288 53.33 62.91 -2.70
N ASN A 289 53.91 62.34 -1.64
CA ASN A 289 54.53 63.12 -0.56
C ASN A 289 56.02 63.41 -0.76
N THR A 290 56.65 62.97 -1.85
CA THR A 290 58.09 63.16 -2.09
C THR A 290 58.46 64.32 -3.02
N ASP A 291 57.48 65.00 -3.64
CA ASP A 291 57.74 66.02 -4.68
C ASP A 291 57.61 67.48 -4.23
N ASN A 292 57.43 67.77 -2.93
CA ASN A 292 57.08 69.13 -2.47
C ASN A 292 58.14 69.90 -1.67
N ASP A 293 59.41 69.47 -1.65
CA ASP A 293 60.45 70.09 -0.82
C ASP A 293 61.70 70.52 -1.61
N ASN A 294 61.55 71.24 -2.73
CA ASN A 294 62.69 71.85 -3.44
C ASN A 294 62.43 73.24 -4.03
N ASP A 295 61.63 74.07 -3.36
CA ASP A 295 61.65 75.52 -3.63
C ASP A 295 61.67 76.31 -2.31
N LYS A 296 62.89 76.59 -1.84
CA LYS A 296 63.26 77.79 -1.05
C LYS A 296 64.74 77.74 -0.64
N GLY A 297 65.52 78.65 -1.22
CA GLY A 297 66.51 79.40 -0.44
C GLY A 297 67.99 79.27 -0.83
N LEU A 298 68.46 80.35 -1.46
CA LEU A 298 69.81 80.95 -1.41
C LEU A 298 70.97 80.28 -2.16
#